data_AF-A0A3G2UYJ8-F1
#
_entry.id   AF-A0A3G2UYJ8-F1
#
_cell.length_a   1.000
_cell.length_b   1.000
_cell.length_c   1.000
_cell.angle_alpha   90.00
_cell.angle_beta   90.00
_cell.angle_gamma   90.00
#
_symmetry.space_group_name_H-M   'P 1'
#
loop_
_entity.id
_entity.type
_entity.pdbx_description
1 polymer ?
#
loop_
_entity_poly.entity_id
_entity_poly.type
_entity_poly.pdbx_seq_one_letter_code
_entity_poly.pdbx_strand_id
1 'polypeptide(L)' 'MNGYVIFEAPDGDRIAVNADRVNFVLRYKGGNVVSAINFEKGNYVVVKGSLDEVCKALAQS' A
#
# COMPACT_ATOMS: atom_id res chain seq x y z
N MET A 1 18.87 0.43 2.33
CA MET A 1 17.82 1.45 2.13
C MET A 1 16.66 1.07 3.05
N ASN A 2 15.97 2.05 3.63
CA ASN A 2 15.21 1.87 4.88
C ASN A 2 13.89 1.07 4.76
N GLY A 3 13.67 0.19 3.77
CA GLY A 3 12.46 -0.66 3.69
C GLY A 3 11.13 0.10 3.72
N TYR A 4 11.14 1.42 3.48
CA TYR A 4 9.95 2.27 3.46
C TYR A 4 9.64 2.72 2.03
N VAL A 5 8.39 2.58 1.62
CA VAL A 5 7.85 3.06 0.35
C VAL A 5 6.85 4.16 0.63
N ILE A 6 6.92 5.26 -0.13
CA ILE A 6 5.96 6.36 -0.01
C ILE A 6 4.82 6.14 -1.00
N PHE A 7 3.60 6.16 -0.48
CA PHE A 7 2.37 6.13 -1.27
C PHE A 7 1.56 7.41 -1.07
N GLU A 8 0.62 7.67 -1.96
CA GLU A 8 -0.39 8.70 -1.79
C GLU A 8 -1.70 8.08 -1.33
N ALA A 9 -2.34 8.65 -0.33
CA ALA A 9 -3.68 8.29 0.12
C ALA A 9 -4.75 8.84 -0.85
N PRO A 10 -5.98 8.30 -0.85
CA PRO A 10 -7.05 8.80 -1.70
C PRO A 10 -7.34 10.31 -1.57
N ASP A 11 -7.15 10.87 -0.37
CA ASP A 11 -7.32 12.29 -0.05
C ASP A 11 -6.12 13.18 -0.42
N GLY A 12 -5.01 12.59 -0.87
CA GLY A 12 -3.81 13.31 -1.31
C GLY A 12 -2.66 13.31 -0.29
N ASP A 13 -2.86 12.76 0.91
CA ASP A 13 -1.81 12.69 1.92
C ASP A 13 -0.71 11.68 1.53
N ARG A 14 0.52 11.92 1.97
CA ARG A 14 1.64 10.98 1.76
C ARG A 14 1.77 10.04 2.94
N ILE A 15 1.78 8.73 2.66
CA ILE A 15 1.92 7.67 3.66
C ILE A 15 3.25 6.96 3.43
N ALA A 16 4.08 6.89 4.47
CA ALA A 16 5.25 6.03 4.48
C ALA A 16 4.87 4.62 4.99
N VAL A 17 5.10 3.60 4.16
CA VAL A 17 4.78 2.20 4.44
C VAL A 17 6.07 1.41 4.60
N ASN A 18 6.26 0.76 5.74
CA ASN A 18 7.35 -0.20 5.91
C ASN A 18 6.99 -1.50 5.16
N ALA A 19 7.68 -1.78 4.06
CA ALA A 19 7.45 -2.94 3.20
C ALA A 19 7.69 -4.27 3.92
N ASP A 20 8.67 -4.33 4.84
CA ASP A 20 8.97 -5.55 5.61
C ASP A 20 7.84 -5.94 6.58
N ARG A 21 6.93 -5.01 6.87
CA ARG A 21 5.77 -5.24 7.75
C ARG A 21 4.46 -5.48 7.01
N VAL A 22 4.48 -5.38 5.68
CA VAL A 22 3.29 -5.66 4.86
C VAL A 22 3.03 -7.15 4.88
N ASN A 23 1.80 -7.52 5.23
CA ASN A 23 1.35 -8.90 5.19
C ASN A 23 0.77 -9.23 3.80
N PHE A 24 -0.17 -8.43 3.32
CA PHE A 24 -0.76 -8.60 1.99
C PHE A 24 -1.42 -7.31 1.48
N VAL A 25 -1.70 -7.25 0.17
CA VAL A 25 -2.38 -6.14 -0.49
C VAL A 25 -3.67 -6.65 -1.15
N LEU A 26 -4.75 -5.89 -1.06
CA LEU A 26 -6.03 -6.17 -1.72
C LEU A 26 -6.57 -4.95 -2.44
N ARG A 27 -7.46 -5.15 -3.42
CA ARG A 27 -8.21 -4.04 -4.03
C ARG A 27 -9.18 -3.44 -3.02
N TYR A 28 -9.23 -2.12 -2.93
CA TYR A 28 -10.16 -1.44 -2.02
C TYR A 28 -11.48 -1.11 -2.73
N LYS A 29 -12.59 -1.65 -2.20
CA LYS A 29 -13.98 -1.35 -2.64
C LYS A 29 -14.20 -1.35 -4.17
N GLY A 30 -13.82 -2.43 -4.85
CA GLY A 30 -14.19 -2.70 -6.25
C GLY A 30 -13.56 -1.78 -7.31
N GLY A 31 -12.81 -0.75 -6.93
CA GLY A 31 -12.09 0.11 -7.85
C GLY A 31 -10.70 -0.45 -8.21
N ASN A 32 -10.24 -0.18 -9.43
CA ASN A 32 -8.89 -0.57 -9.88
C ASN A 32 -7.82 0.48 -9.56
N VAL A 33 -8.18 1.61 -8.94
CA VAL A 33 -7.29 2.77 -8.73
C VAL A 33 -6.86 2.95 -7.27
N VAL A 34 -7.35 2.10 -6.37
CA VAL A 34 -7.05 2.15 -4.93
C VAL A 34 -6.86 0.75 -4.37
N SER A 35 -5.88 0.61 -3.49
CA SER A 35 -5.53 -0.65 -2.84
C SER A 35 -5.43 -0.46 -1.33
N ALA A 36 -5.72 -1.53 -0.59
CA ALA A 36 -5.51 -1.61 0.86
C ALA A 36 -4.24 -2.41 1.13
N ILE A 37 -3.27 -1.79 1.79
CA ILE A 37 -2.04 -2.43 2.29
C ILE A 37 -2.32 -2.87 3.73
N ASN A 38 -2.26 -4.17 3.98
CA ASN A 38 -2.59 -4.76 5.27
C ASN A 38 -1.32 -5.17 6.01
N PHE A 39 -1.32 -4.93 7.32
CA PHE A 39 -0.24 -5.27 8.24
C PHE A 39 -0.68 -6.39 9.19
N GLU A 40 0.26 -6.88 9.99
CA GLU A 40 -0.08 -7.78 11.11
C GLU A 40 -1.12 -7.14 12.05
N LYS A 41 -1.98 -7.99 12.62
CA LYS A 41 -3.07 -7.61 13.56
C LYS A 41 -4.27 -6.87 12.94
N GLY A 42 -4.44 -6.94 11.62
CA GLY A 42 -5.68 -6.49 10.95
C GLY A 42 -5.78 -4.98 10.70
N ASN A 43 -4.68 -4.24 10.90
CA ASN A 43 -4.58 -2.85 10.50
C ASN A 43 -4.30 -2.75 9.01
N TYR A 44 -4.87 -1.75 8.33
CA TYR A 44 -4.57 -1.46 6.93
C TYR A 44 -4.58 0.02 6.66
N VAL A 45 -3.89 0.42 5.59
CA VAL A 45 -3.96 1.77 5.01
C VAL A 45 -4.48 1.66 3.58
N VAL A 46 -5.22 2.67 3.14
CA VAL A 46 -5.68 2.76 1.75
C VAL A 46 -4.78 3.72 1.00
N VAL A 47 -4.30 3.29 -0.16
CA VAL A 47 -3.41 4.04 -1.04
C VAL A 47 -3.97 4.10 -2.45
N LYS A 48 -3.63 5.15 -3.18
CA LYS A 48 -3.81 5.24 -4.62
C LYS A 48 -2.88 4.25 -5.32
N GLY A 49 -3.35 3.71 -6.43
CA GLY A 49 -2.66 2.71 -7.23
C GLY A 49 -3.43 1.41 -7.29
N SER A 50 -3.38 0.78 -8.45
CA SER A 50 -3.87 -0.56 -8.67
C SER A 50 -3.08 -1.58 -7.86
N LEU A 51 -3.65 -2.77 -7.69
CA LEU A 51 -3.01 -3.87 -6.97
C LEU A 51 -1.60 -4.16 -7.51
N ASP A 52 -1.45 -4.19 -8.84
CA ASP A 52 -0.17 -4.51 -9.48
C ASP A 52 0.88 -3.42 -9.28
N GLU A 53 0.48 -2.15 -9.36
CA GLU A 53 1.37 -1.01 -9.12
C GLU A 53 1.87 -1.00 -7.69
N VAL A 54 0.96 -1.20 -6.73
CA VAL A 54 1.28 -1.20 -5.30
C VAL A 54 2.19 -2.38 -4.95
N CYS A 55 1.90 -3.58 -5.45
CA CYS A 55 2.76 -4.76 -5.24
C CYS A 55 4.15 -4.57 -5.85
N LYS A 56 4.26 -4.00 -7.06
CA LYS A 56 5.56 -3.71 -7.69
C LYS A 56 6.37 -2.70 -6.88
N ALA A 57 5.73 -1.63 -6.40
CA ALA A 57 6.39 -0.62 -5.58
C ALA A 57 6.93 -1.21 -4.26
N LEU A 58 6.16 -2.09 -3.61
CA LEU A 58 6.60 -2.79 -2.39
C LEU A 58 7.74 -3.78 -2.64
N ALA A 59 7.74 -4.46 -3.80
CA ALA A 59 8.78 -5.44 -4.13
C ALA A 59 10.14 -4.80 -4.52
N GLN A 60 10.17 -3.49 -4.79
CA GLN A 60 11.36 -2.75 -5.21
C GLN A 60 12.08 -2.01 -4.06
N SER A 61 11.57 -2.11 -2.83
CA SER A 61 12.07 -1.36 -1.66
C SER A 61 13.26 -1.99 -0.96
#